data_AF-A0A2A4M1L6-F1
#
_entry.id   AF-A0A2A4M1L6-F1
#
_cell.length_a   1.000
_cell.length_b   1.000
_cell.length_c   1.000
_cell.angle_alpha   90.00
_cell.angle_beta   90.00
_cell.angle_gamma   90.00
#
_symmetry.space_group_name_H-M   'P 1'
#
loop_
_entity.id
_entity.type
_entity.pdbx_description
1 polymer ?
#
loop_
_entity_poly.entity_id
_entity_poly.type
_entity_poly.pdbx_seq_one_letter_code
_entity_poly.pdbx_strand_id
1 'polypeptide(L)'
;MERLGIILDVTHLSDESLDESMDIFGGAVWASHCNCRALVPGDRQLSDRQLKRVIERGGVIGAAFDAWMLIPGWERGVTTPEASGVALSHVVDHIDYVCQLAGNADHAGIGTDLDGGFGREQSPGDLDTIADLQKLPGLLGQRGYQAADIEKIMSGNFLGMLRRAWA
;
A
#
# COMPACT_ATOMS: atom_id res chain seq x y z
N MET A 1 4.95 20.02 11.55
CA MET A 1 5.52 19.11 10.55
C MET A 1 5.96 19.85 9.30
N GLU A 2 5.08 20.68 8.72
CA GLU A 2 5.31 21.37 7.45
C GLU A 2 6.57 22.25 7.44
N ARG A 3 6.74 23.13 8.43
CA ARG A 3 7.95 23.95 8.60
C ARG A 3 9.26 23.15 8.60
N LEU A 4 9.20 21.87 8.98
CA LEU A 4 10.36 20.99 9.10
C LEU A 4 10.49 20.02 7.90
N GLY A 5 9.62 20.12 6.89
CA GLY A 5 9.62 19.18 5.76
C GLY A 5 9.26 17.74 6.14
N ILE A 6 8.64 17.51 7.30
CA ILE A 6 8.27 16.14 7.73
C ILE A 6 7.06 15.68 6.92
N ILE A 7 7.18 14.51 6.30
CA ILE A 7 6.09 13.84 5.57
C ILE A 7 5.01 13.41 6.56
N LEU A 8 3.74 13.68 6.24
CA LEU A 8 2.61 13.14 6.98
C LEU A 8 2.26 11.75 6.44
N ASP A 9 2.35 10.76 7.31
CA ASP A 9 1.86 9.41 7.04
C ASP A 9 0.42 9.26 7.50
N VAL A 10 -0.49 8.97 6.57
CA VAL A 10 -1.93 8.86 6.86
C VAL A 10 -2.36 7.45 7.24
N THR A 11 -1.43 6.49 7.23
CA THR A 11 -1.71 5.12 7.71
C THR A 11 -2.18 5.14 9.16
N HIS A 12 -3.15 4.28 9.50
CA HIS A 12 -3.82 4.19 10.82
C HIS A 12 -4.73 5.35 11.22
N LEU A 13 -4.79 6.46 10.47
CA LEU A 13 -5.76 7.51 10.77
C LEU A 13 -7.19 7.00 10.55
N SER A 14 -8.11 7.48 11.40
CA SER A 14 -9.54 7.34 11.12
C SER A 14 -9.93 8.17 9.89
N ASP A 15 -11.12 7.92 9.35
CA ASP A 15 -11.61 8.68 8.18
C ASP A 15 -11.67 10.19 8.46
N GLU A 16 -12.15 10.58 9.65
CA GLU A 16 -12.21 11.98 10.08
C GLU A 16 -10.82 12.60 10.26
N SER A 17 -9.91 11.92 10.97
CA SER A 17 -8.56 12.44 11.19
C SER A 17 -7.76 12.56 9.90
N LEU A 18 -7.95 11.63 8.95
CA LEU A 18 -7.34 11.75 7.62
C LEU A 18 -7.88 13.00 6.91
N ASP A 19 -9.19 13.20 6.90
CA ASP A 19 -9.80 14.34 6.20
C ASP A 19 -9.34 15.68 6.77
N GLU A 20 -9.42 15.86 8.09
CA GLU A 20 -8.97 17.08 8.75
C GLU A 20 -7.47 17.32 8.56
N SER A 21 -6.65 16.27 8.67
CA SER A 21 -5.22 16.39 8.44
C SER A 21 -4.91 16.80 7.00
N MET A 22 -5.64 16.24 6.03
CA MET A 22 -5.46 16.57 4.61
C MET A 22 -5.93 18.00 4.26
N ASP A 23 -6.87 18.56 5.02
CA ASP A 23 -7.35 19.95 4.87
C ASP A 23 -6.38 20.97 5.47
N ILE A 24 -5.69 20.62 6.57
CA ILE A 24 -4.82 21.55 7.31
C ILE A 24 -3.36 21.47 6.86
N PHE A 25 -2.86 20.28 6.54
CA PHE A 25 -1.43 20.05 6.28
C PHE A 25 -1.09 20.19 4.80
N GLY A 26 -0.33 21.24 4.44
CA GLY A 26 0.07 21.54 3.05
C GLY A 26 1.30 20.79 2.53
N GLY A 27 2.00 20.03 3.38
CA GLY A 27 3.24 19.32 3.02
C GLY A 27 3.03 17.99 2.25
N ALA A 28 4.10 17.21 2.09
CA ALA A 28 4.05 15.92 1.41
C ALA A 28 3.35 14.83 2.26
N VAL A 29 2.52 13.99 1.62
CA VAL A 29 1.78 12.88 2.27
C VAL A 29 1.97 11.56 1.58
N TRP A 30 1.97 10.48 2.36
CA TRP A 30 1.86 9.12 1.86
C TRP A 30 0.96 8.29 2.78
N ALA A 31 0.59 7.10 2.32
CA ALA A 31 0.20 6.01 3.19
C ALA A 31 1.31 4.96 3.11
N SER A 32 2.12 4.85 4.15
CA SER A 32 3.26 3.94 4.22
C SER A 32 2.88 2.47 4.03
N HIS A 33 1.80 1.99 4.66
CA HIS A 33 1.33 0.59 4.60
C HIS A 33 -0.20 0.52 4.75
N CYS A 34 -0.92 0.65 3.64
CA CYS A 34 -2.37 0.60 3.62
C CYS A 34 -2.92 0.02 2.32
N ASN A 35 -4.12 -0.55 2.40
CA ASN A 35 -4.78 -1.26 1.30
C ASN A 35 -6.12 -0.60 0.91
N CYS A 36 -6.78 -1.17 -0.08
CA CYS A 36 -7.95 -0.60 -0.74
C CYS A 36 -9.25 -1.17 -0.17
N ARG A 37 -10.12 -0.29 0.37
CA ARG A 37 -11.40 -0.69 0.99
C ARG A 37 -12.39 -1.31 -0.01
N ALA A 38 -12.22 -1.00 -1.29
CA ALA A 38 -13.01 -1.58 -2.38
C ALA A 38 -12.75 -3.09 -2.58
N LEU A 39 -11.55 -3.58 -2.23
CA LEU A 39 -11.18 -4.99 -2.34
C LEU A 39 -11.41 -5.73 -1.01
N VAL A 40 -11.06 -5.10 0.10
CA VAL A 40 -11.25 -5.64 1.45
C VAL A 40 -11.97 -4.59 2.30
N PRO A 41 -13.28 -4.78 2.58
CA PRO A 41 -14.03 -3.84 3.41
C PRO A 41 -13.51 -3.79 4.85
N GLY A 42 -13.31 -2.59 5.37
CA GLY A 42 -12.91 -2.36 6.75
C GLY A 42 -12.34 -0.96 6.98
N ASP A 43 -12.34 -0.54 8.24
CA ASP A 43 -11.92 0.81 8.65
C ASP A 43 -10.42 1.04 8.52
N ARG A 44 -9.63 -0.05 8.48
CA ARG A 44 -8.17 0.03 8.34
C ARG A 44 -7.72 0.33 6.91
N GLN A 45 -8.53 0.02 5.92
CA GLN A 45 -8.25 0.26 4.50
C GLN A 45 -8.76 1.64 4.09
N LEU A 46 -8.17 2.25 3.06
CA LEU A 46 -8.62 3.56 2.54
C LEU A 46 -9.78 3.38 1.56
N SER A 47 -10.79 4.24 1.68
CA SER A 47 -11.84 4.39 0.65
C SER A 47 -11.29 5.01 -0.63
N ASP A 48 -11.98 4.83 -1.76
CA ASP A 48 -11.63 5.46 -3.03
C ASP A 48 -11.49 6.99 -2.92
N ARG A 49 -12.34 7.63 -2.10
CA ARG A 49 -12.27 9.07 -1.85
C ARG A 49 -10.94 9.42 -1.19
N GLN A 50 -10.54 8.69 -0.14
CA GLN A 50 -9.28 8.96 0.57
C GLN A 50 -8.05 8.62 -0.29
N LEU A 51 -8.09 7.51 -1.04
CA LEU A 51 -7.04 7.16 -2.01
C LEU A 51 -6.84 8.29 -3.02
N LYS A 52 -7.93 8.80 -3.61
CA LYS A 52 -7.87 9.96 -4.53
C LYS A 52 -7.28 11.20 -3.86
N ARG A 53 -7.65 11.51 -2.62
CA ARG A 53 -7.04 12.64 -1.90
C ARG A 53 -5.51 12.48 -1.77
N VAL A 54 -5.01 11.28 -1.46
CA VAL A 54 -3.55 11.04 -1.39
C VAL A 54 -2.91 11.17 -2.77
N ILE A 55 -3.52 10.59 -3.81
CA ILE A 55 -3.06 10.65 -5.21
C ILE A 55 -3.00 12.10 -5.71
N GLU A 56 -4.04 12.90 -5.50
CA GLU A 56 -4.15 14.31 -5.91
C GLU A 56 -3.04 15.18 -5.29
N ARG A 57 -2.50 14.79 -4.13
CA ARG A 57 -1.36 15.48 -3.51
C ARG A 57 0.01 14.93 -3.92
N GLY A 58 0.06 14.08 -4.94
CA GLY A 58 1.32 13.47 -5.39
C GLY A 58 1.88 12.44 -4.41
N GLY A 59 1.05 11.90 -3.53
CA GLY A 59 1.42 10.92 -2.51
C GLY A 59 1.52 9.50 -3.05
N VAL A 60 2.15 8.64 -2.26
CA VAL A 60 2.36 7.21 -2.57
C VAL A 60 1.59 6.37 -1.56
N ILE A 61 0.97 5.28 -2.00
CA ILE A 61 0.29 4.29 -1.19
C ILE A 61 1.08 2.97 -1.24
N GLY A 62 1.68 2.58 -0.12
CA GLY A 62 2.38 1.31 0.04
C GLY A 62 1.42 0.18 0.38
N ALA A 63 1.37 -0.87 -0.44
CA ALA A 63 0.52 -2.03 -0.16
C ALA A 63 1.05 -2.83 1.03
N ALA A 64 0.18 -3.11 2.00
CA ALA A 64 0.44 -3.87 3.22
C ALA A 64 0.19 -5.37 3.01
N PHE A 65 0.99 -6.21 3.67
CA PHE A 65 1.03 -7.65 3.40
C PHE A 65 0.28 -8.48 4.44
N ASP A 66 -0.23 -7.84 5.49
CA ASP A 66 -1.02 -8.51 6.50
C ASP A 66 -2.28 -9.14 5.86
N ALA A 67 -2.44 -10.46 5.99
CA ALA A 67 -3.40 -11.26 5.23
C ALA A 67 -4.86 -10.80 5.40
N TRP A 68 -5.23 -10.29 6.59
CA TRP A 68 -6.60 -9.78 6.80
C TRP A 68 -6.88 -8.47 6.05
N MET A 69 -5.83 -7.80 5.57
CA MET A 69 -5.93 -6.61 4.72
C MET A 69 -5.88 -6.94 3.23
N LEU A 70 -5.61 -8.20 2.85
CA LEU A 70 -5.44 -8.63 1.45
C LEU A 70 -6.65 -9.39 0.91
N ILE A 71 -7.39 -10.07 1.78
CA ILE A 71 -8.58 -10.83 1.40
C ILE A 71 -9.74 -10.57 2.38
N PRO A 72 -10.99 -10.55 1.89
CA PRO A 72 -12.15 -10.41 2.75
C PRO A 72 -12.41 -11.70 3.56
N GLY A 73 -13.09 -11.56 4.69
CA GLY A 73 -13.53 -12.71 5.50
C GLY A 73 -12.42 -13.39 6.32
N TRP A 74 -11.26 -12.75 6.47
CA TRP A 74 -10.21 -13.26 7.36
C TRP A 74 -10.63 -13.14 8.83
N GLU A 75 -10.57 -14.27 9.55
CA GLU A 75 -10.79 -14.35 10.99
C GLU A 75 -9.45 -14.58 11.71
N ARG A 76 -9.02 -13.59 12.52
CA ARG A 76 -7.73 -13.67 13.24
C ARG A 76 -7.69 -14.88 14.18
N GLY A 77 -6.63 -15.67 14.08
CA GLY A 77 -6.43 -16.88 14.87
C GLY A 77 -7.24 -18.10 14.41
N VAL A 78 -8.03 -17.97 13.33
CA VAL A 78 -8.83 -19.05 12.76
C VAL A 78 -8.43 -19.32 11.31
N THR A 79 -8.45 -18.29 10.46
CA THR A 79 -8.03 -18.40 9.07
C THR A 79 -6.50 -18.53 8.99
N THR A 80 -6.01 -19.41 8.13
CA THR A 80 -4.58 -19.54 7.82
C THR A 80 -4.30 -19.20 6.36
N PRO A 81 -3.07 -18.84 6.00
CA PRO A 81 -2.73 -18.55 4.61
C PRO A 81 -2.96 -19.73 3.67
N GLU A 82 -2.72 -20.96 4.13
CA GLU A 82 -2.92 -22.18 3.35
C GLU A 82 -4.42 -22.42 3.08
N ALA A 83 -5.26 -22.21 4.09
CA ALA A 83 -6.70 -22.44 3.97
C ALA A 83 -7.38 -21.37 3.10
N SER A 84 -6.89 -20.13 3.15
CA SER A 84 -7.47 -19.02 2.39
C SER A 84 -6.90 -18.86 0.98
N GLY A 85 -5.70 -19.37 0.74
CA GLY A 85 -4.97 -19.16 -0.52
C GLY A 85 -4.44 -17.73 -0.70
N VAL A 86 -4.36 -16.94 0.38
CA VAL A 86 -3.76 -15.59 0.32
C VAL A 86 -2.31 -15.70 -0.17
N ALA A 87 -1.95 -14.82 -1.09
CA ALA A 87 -0.71 -14.90 -1.88
C ALA A 87 -0.26 -13.50 -2.32
N LEU A 88 0.99 -13.36 -2.75
CA LEU A 88 1.56 -12.10 -3.24
C LEU A 88 0.78 -11.52 -4.43
N SER A 89 0.05 -12.35 -5.18
CA SER A 89 -0.88 -11.88 -6.22
C SER A 89 -1.97 -10.96 -5.67
N HIS A 90 -2.42 -11.17 -4.42
CA HIS A 90 -3.42 -10.32 -3.76
C HIS A 90 -2.82 -8.97 -3.33
N VAL A 91 -1.52 -8.93 -2.98
CA VAL A 91 -0.80 -7.66 -2.83
C VAL A 91 -0.80 -6.91 -4.16
N VAL A 92 -0.53 -7.61 -5.26
CA VAL A 92 -0.54 -7.03 -6.61
C VAL A 92 -1.94 -6.53 -7.00
N ASP A 93 -3.03 -7.16 -6.54
CA ASP A 93 -4.40 -6.65 -6.74
C ASP A 93 -4.59 -5.26 -6.13
N HIS A 94 -4.07 -5.02 -4.92
CA HIS A 94 -4.12 -3.70 -4.28
C HIS A 94 -3.25 -2.66 -5.00
N ILE A 95 -2.04 -3.05 -5.41
CA ILE A 95 -1.15 -2.18 -6.20
C ILE A 95 -1.81 -1.79 -7.52
N ASP A 96 -2.38 -2.77 -8.23
CA ASP A 96 -3.08 -2.57 -9.49
C ASP A 96 -4.28 -1.64 -9.32
N TYR A 97 -5.09 -1.86 -8.29
CA TYR A 97 -6.24 -1.00 -7.99
C TYR A 97 -5.83 0.47 -7.79
N VAL A 98 -4.76 0.75 -7.04
CA VAL A 98 -4.23 2.11 -6.88
C VAL A 98 -3.80 2.70 -8.23
N CYS A 99 -3.11 1.91 -9.05
CA CYS A 99 -2.68 2.35 -10.38
C CYS A 99 -3.86 2.66 -11.31
N GLN A 100 -4.89 1.81 -11.33
CA GLN A 100 -6.10 2.04 -12.13
C GLN A 100 -6.84 3.29 -11.67
N LEU A 101 -6.89 3.53 -10.35
CA LEU A 101 -7.53 4.73 -9.79
C LEU A 101 -6.77 6.01 -10.15
N ALA A 102 -5.44 5.95 -10.18
CA ALA A 102 -4.57 7.06 -10.58
C ALA A 102 -4.46 7.24 -12.11
N GLY A 103 -4.73 6.19 -12.89
CA GLY A 103 -4.49 6.13 -14.33
C GLY A 103 -3.01 5.98 -14.72
N ASN A 104 -2.13 5.70 -13.76
CA ASN A 104 -0.68 5.51 -13.94
C ASN A 104 -0.07 4.77 -12.74
N ALA A 105 1.22 4.43 -12.81
CA ALA A 105 1.93 3.71 -11.75
C ALA A 105 2.63 4.60 -10.71
N ASP A 106 2.45 5.92 -10.73
CA ASP A 106 3.28 6.89 -9.97
C ASP A 106 2.91 6.99 -8.47
N HIS A 107 1.82 6.33 -8.06
CA HIS A 107 1.23 6.47 -6.72
C HIS A 107 1.17 5.16 -5.92
N ALA A 108 1.61 4.04 -6.49
CA ALA A 108 1.65 2.77 -5.79
C ALA A 108 3.08 2.44 -5.31
N GLY A 109 3.19 1.69 -4.22
CA GLY A 109 4.47 1.25 -3.67
C GLY A 109 4.35 -0.01 -2.82
N ILE A 110 5.47 -0.43 -2.24
CA ILE A 110 5.54 -1.56 -1.32
C ILE A 110 5.66 -1.04 0.12
N GLY A 111 4.73 -1.45 0.98
CA GLY A 111 4.66 -1.07 2.38
C GLY A 111 4.39 -2.29 3.25
N THR A 112 5.33 -3.24 3.30
CA THR A 112 5.01 -4.62 3.68
C THR A 112 4.36 -4.79 5.05
N ASP A 113 4.71 -3.94 6.02
CA ASP A 113 4.35 -4.10 7.44
C ASP A 113 4.89 -5.40 8.08
N LEU A 114 5.86 -6.07 7.44
CA LEU A 114 6.51 -7.25 8.01
C LEU A 114 7.17 -6.92 9.36
N ASP A 115 7.07 -7.86 10.30
CA ASP A 115 7.41 -7.68 11.72
C ASP A 115 6.56 -6.63 12.47
N GLY A 116 5.48 -6.12 11.85
CA GLY A 116 4.52 -5.16 12.43
C GLY A 116 3.53 -5.74 13.45
N GLY A 117 3.74 -6.98 13.90
CA GLY A 117 2.84 -7.69 14.83
C GLY A 117 2.24 -8.99 14.28
N PHE A 118 2.70 -9.43 13.10
CA PHE A 118 2.36 -10.71 12.49
C PHE A 118 3.59 -11.34 11.83
N GLY A 119 3.60 -12.66 11.73
CA GLY A 119 4.59 -13.44 11.02
C GLY A 119 4.01 -14.19 9.82
N ARG A 120 4.59 -15.36 9.53
CA ARG A 120 4.17 -16.22 8.41
C ARG A 120 2.73 -16.72 8.55
N GLU A 121 2.22 -16.83 9.78
CA GLU A 121 0.85 -17.23 10.08
C GLU A 121 -0.22 -16.26 9.56
N GLN A 122 0.18 -15.05 9.18
CA GLN A 122 -0.71 -13.99 8.70
C GLN A 122 -0.06 -13.19 7.55
N SER A 123 0.90 -13.80 6.85
CA SER A 123 1.49 -13.28 5.60
C SER A 123 0.96 -14.05 4.39
N PRO A 124 1.19 -13.58 3.14
CA PRO A 124 0.96 -14.38 1.94
C PRO A 124 1.64 -15.75 2.01
N GLY A 125 0.95 -16.82 1.62
CA GLY A 125 1.47 -18.20 1.75
C GLY A 125 2.70 -18.48 0.88
N ASP A 126 2.91 -17.69 -0.18
CA ASP A 126 4.08 -17.72 -1.06
C ASP A 126 5.18 -16.72 -0.67
N LEU A 127 5.11 -16.13 0.53
CA LEU A 127 6.12 -15.29 1.15
C LEU A 127 6.73 -16.01 2.36
N ASP A 128 8.02 -16.34 2.28
CA ASP A 128 8.78 -16.92 3.40
C ASP A 128 9.63 -15.85 4.07
N THR A 129 10.40 -15.11 3.26
CA THR A 129 11.32 -14.08 3.74
C THR A 129 11.23 -12.82 2.90
N ILE A 130 11.82 -11.72 3.38
CA ILE A 130 11.90 -10.46 2.61
C ILE A 130 12.52 -10.63 1.21
N ALA A 131 13.33 -11.66 0.98
CA ALA A 131 13.90 -11.95 -0.33
C ALA A 131 12.83 -12.32 -1.38
N ASP A 132 11.66 -12.83 -0.96
CA ASP A 132 10.59 -13.21 -1.88
C ASP A 132 9.84 -12.00 -2.46
N LEU A 133 10.09 -10.77 -1.98
CA LEU A 133 9.62 -9.56 -2.66
C LEU A 133 10.10 -9.47 -4.12
N GLN A 134 11.20 -10.17 -4.46
CA GLN A 134 11.68 -10.29 -5.84
C GLN A 134 10.73 -11.05 -6.78
N LYS A 135 9.66 -11.67 -6.25
CA LYS A 135 8.57 -12.26 -7.06
C LYS A 135 7.61 -11.20 -7.62
N LEU A 136 7.49 -10.04 -6.96
CA LEU A 136 6.54 -8.98 -7.34
C LEU A 136 6.74 -8.44 -8.77
N PRO A 137 7.98 -8.16 -9.24
CA PRO A 137 8.20 -7.74 -10.63
C PRO A 137 7.60 -8.71 -11.66
N GLY A 138 7.72 -10.02 -11.43
CA GLY A 138 7.14 -11.04 -12.31
C GLY A 138 5.62 -11.02 -12.29
N LEU A 139 5.01 -10.89 -11.12
CA LEU A 139 3.55 -10.82 -10.95
C LEU A 139 2.96 -9.53 -11.57
N LEU A 140 3.64 -8.39 -11.40
CA LEU A 140 3.26 -7.13 -12.05
C LEU A 140 3.43 -7.22 -13.57
N GLY A 141 4.52 -7.85 -14.06
CA GLY A 141 4.71 -8.08 -15.49
C GLY A 141 3.60 -8.93 -16.11
N GLN A 142 3.10 -9.95 -15.39
CA GLN A 142 1.95 -10.75 -15.83
C GLN A 142 0.65 -9.94 -15.93
N ARG A 143 0.54 -8.81 -15.20
CA ARG A 143 -0.57 -7.83 -15.30
C ARG A 143 -0.37 -6.79 -16.41
N GLY A 144 0.75 -6.83 -17.13
CA GLY A 144 1.04 -5.94 -18.25
C GLY A 144 1.82 -4.67 -17.90
N TYR A 145 2.26 -4.51 -16.64
CA TYR A 145 3.12 -3.40 -16.25
C TYR A 145 4.45 -3.45 -16.99
N GLN A 146 4.87 -2.30 -17.50
CA GLN A 146 6.16 -2.16 -18.16
C GLN A 146 7.29 -2.08 -17.14
N ALA A 147 8.52 -2.38 -17.56
CA ALA A 147 9.69 -2.37 -16.66
C ALA A 147 9.86 -1.05 -15.91
N ALA A 148 9.60 0.09 -16.58
CA ALA A 148 9.67 1.41 -15.98
C ALA A 148 8.62 1.62 -14.87
N ASP A 149 7.41 1.10 -15.04
CA ASP A 149 6.35 1.17 -14.02
C ASP A 149 6.65 0.25 -12.84
N ILE A 150 7.20 -0.93 -13.12
CA ILE A 150 7.64 -1.85 -12.07
C ILE A 150 8.75 -1.21 -11.22
N GLU A 151 9.74 -0.56 -11.83
CA GLU A 151 10.81 0.13 -11.10
C GLU A 151 10.27 1.24 -10.18
N LYS A 152 9.29 2.00 -10.67
CA LYS A 152 8.57 3.01 -9.89
C LYS A 152 7.87 2.40 -8.66
N ILE A 153 7.09 1.34 -8.86
CA ILE A 153 6.36 0.65 -7.79
C ILE A 153 7.33 0.04 -6.77
N MET A 154 8.41 -0.60 -7.23
CA MET A 154 9.35 -1.29 -6.35
C MET A 154 10.13 -0.34 -5.43
N SER A 155 10.42 0.89 -5.88
CA SER A 155 11.08 1.89 -5.04
C SER A 155 11.01 3.33 -5.56
N GLY A 156 10.94 3.53 -6.88
CA GLY A 156 11.10 4.83 -7.51
C GLY A 156 10.09 5.89 -7.02
N ASN A 157 8.86 5.50 -6.72
CA ASN A 157 7.82 6.41 -6.23
C ASN A 157 8.14 6.95 -4.84
N PHE A 158 8.45 6.06 -3.89
CA PHE A 158 8.86 6.46 -2.54
C PHE A 158 10.15 7.28 -2.55
N LEU A 159 11.16 6.86 -3.31
CA LEU A 159 12.42 7.62 -3.46
C LEU A 159 12.19 9.00 -4.09
N GLY A 160 11.34 9.08 -5.11
CA GLY A 160 10.95 10.33 -5.75
C GLY A 160 10.25 11.26 -4.77
N MET A 161 9.36 10.73 -3.94
CA MET A 161 8.66 11.50 -2.92
C MET A 161 9.60 12.01 -1.83
N LEU A 162 10.51 11.18 -1.31
CA LEU A 162 11.53 11.59 -0.34
C LEU A 162 12.40 12.74 -0.88
N ARG A 163 12.82 12.64 -2.15
CA ARG A 163 13.59 13.70 -2.82
C ARG A 163 12.78 14.99 -2.97
N ARG A 164 11.48 14.93 -3.29
CA ARG A 164 10.62 16.11 -3.41
C ARG A 164 10.35 16.76 -2.05
N ALA A 165 10.19 15.98 -0.99
CA ALA A 165 9.85 16.49 0.34
C ALA A 165 11.01 17.26 1.00
N TRP A 166 12.26 16.93 0.66
CA TRP A 166 13.47 17.48 1.28
C TRP A 166 14.43 18.16 0.29
N ALA A 167 13.90 18.60 -0.86
CA ALA A 167 14.64 19.42 -1.82
C ALA A 167 14.81 20.86 -1.34
#